data_AF-A0A1M6CB95-F1
#
_entry.id   AF-A0A1M6CB95-F1
#
_cell.length_a   1.000
_cell.length_b   1.000
_cell.length_c   1.000
_cell.angle_alpha   90.00
_cell.angle_beta   90.00
_cell.angle_gamma   90.00
#
_symmetry.space_group_name_H-M   'P 1'
#
loop_
_entity.id
_entity.type
_entity.pdbx_description
1 polymer ?
#
loop_
_entity_poly.entity_id
_entity_poly.type
_entity_poly.pdbx_seq_one_letter_code
_entity_poly.pdbx_strand_id
1 'polypeptide(L)'
;MDGKIACPQCGSNNLIAKFKASYVYSYRIGEHAPEGENKDEFLPFLFDNREKVDSKEYLECENCRATFPCDFNEDTRGVSMTILQKAIRSDHTIDPEFYG
;
A
#
# COMPACT_ATOMS: atom_id res chain seq x y z
N MET A 1 -4.69 8.70 -25.69
CA MET A 1 -5.56 7.54 -25.39
C MET A 1 -5.44 7.30 -23.90
N ASP A 2 -6.38 7.80 -23.11
CA ASP A 2 -6.41 7.63 -21.66
C ASP A 2 -6.61 6.15 -21.33
N GLY A 3 -5.55 5.47 -20.90
CA GLY A 3 -5.54 4.05 -20.63
C GLY A 3 -6.38 3.71 -19.41
N LYS A 4 -7.69 3.56 -19.57
CA LYS A 4 -8.60 3.18 -18.48
C LYS A 4 -8.24 1.80 -17.96
N ILE A 5 -8.01 1.72 -16.66
CA ILE A 5 -7.79 0.47 -15.95
C ILE A 5 -9.14 -0.09 -15.51
N ALA A 6 -9.37 -1.38 -15.80
CA ALA A 6 -10.58 -2.10 -15.47
C ALA A 6 -10.25 -3.32 -14.61
N CYS A 7 -11.13 -3.64 -13.68
CA CYS A 7 -11.04 -4.82 -12.85
C CYS A 7 -11.26 -6.06 -13.74
N PRO A 8 -10.33 -7.03 -13.77
CA PRO A 8 -10.44 -8.19 -14.64
C PRO A 8 -11.55 -9.15 -14.18
N GLN A 9 -11.94 -9.10 -12.90
CA GLN A 9 -12.96 -9.98 -12.33
C GLN A 9 -14.39 -9.52 -12.63
N CYS A 10 -14.64 -8.21 -12.75
CA CYS A 10 -16.01 -7.68 -12.93
C CYS A 10 -16.15 -6.57 -13.99
N GLY A 11 -15.08 -6.18 -14.67
CA GLY A 11 -15.08 -5.13 -15.68
C GLY A 11 -15.29 -3.70 -15.16
N SER A 12 -15.41 -3.51 -13.83
CA SER A 12 -15.56 -2.18 -13.23
C SER A 12 -14.27 -1.38 -13.32
N ASN A 13 -14.38 -0.09 -13.59
CA ASN A 13 -13.23 0.83 -13.61
C ASN A 13 -12.99 1.50 -12.24
N ASN A 14 -13.74 1.11 -11.22
CA ASN A 14 -13.63 1.65 -9.86
C ASN A 14 -12.60 0.83 -9.08
N LEU A 15 -11.32 1.19 -9.25
CA LEU A 15 -10.20 0.64 -8.48
C LEU A 15 -9.57 1.71 -7.62
N ILE A 16 -9.24 1.35 -6.37
CA ILE A 16 -8.54 2.19 -5.41
C ILE A 16 -7.17 1.60 -5.09
N ALA A 17 -6.13 2.44 -5.14
CA ALA A 17 -4.80 2.07 -4.65
C ALA A 17 -4.75 2.19 -3.13
N LYS A 18 -4.23 1.16 -2.44
CA LYS A 18 -4.13 1.10 -0.99
C LYS A 18 -2.70 0.75 -0.57
N PHE A 19 -2.19 1.51 0.39
CA PHE A 19 -0.98 1.21 1.14
C PHE A 19 -1.39 0.92 2.59
N LYS A 20 -1.03 -0.26 3.10
CA LYS A 20 -1.24 -0.64 4.50
C LYS A 20 0.12 -0.90 5.12
N ALA A 21 0.41 -0.29 6.27
CA ALA A 21 1.62 -0.56 7.03
C ALA A 21 1.33 -0.72 8.52
N SER A 22 2.16 -1.52 9.16
CA SER A 22 2.20 -1.73 10.61
C SER A 22 3.48 -1.13 11.17
N TYR A 23 3.36 -0.40 12.27
CA TYR A 23 4.48 0.26 12.94
C TYR A 23 4.53 -0.12 14.41
N VAL A 24 5.74 -0.28 14.95
CA VAL A 24 6.00 -0.40 16.38
C VAL A 24 6.60 0.91 16.86
N TYR A 25 5.99 1.49 17.90
CA TYR A 25 6.45 2.71 18.56
C TYR A 25 7.02 2.34 19.92
N SER A 26 8.22 2.84 20.22
CA SER A 26 8.95 2.51 21.45
C SER A 26 9.42 3.76 22.17
N TYR A 27 9.29 3.78 23.49
CA TYR A 27 9.84 4.82 24.35
C TYR A 27 10.38 4.19 25.65
N ARG A 28 11.35 4.88 26.27
CA ARG A 28 11.90 4.47 27.56
C ARG A 28 11.08 5.09 28.68
N ILE A 29 10.74 4.29 29.68
CA ILE A 29 10.04 4.74 30.88
C ILE A 29 11.11 5.08 31.94
N GLY A 30 11.08 6.28 32.50
CA GLY A 30 11.95 6.69 33.63
C GLY A 30 13.15 7.57 33.28
N GLU A 31 13.52 7.69 32.01
CA GLU A 31 14.32 8.82 31.50
C GLU A 31 13.32 9.94 31.17
N HIS A 32 13.64 11.21 31.45
CA HIS A 32 12.77 12.38 31.23
C HIS A 32 11.87 12.18 30.00
N ALA A 33 10.60 11.83 30.23
CA ALA A 33 9.64 11.65 29.15
C ALA A 33 9.67 12.94 28.32
N PRO A 34 9.58 12.86 26.97
CA PRO A 34 9.63 14.05 26.14
C PRO A 34 8.66 15.06 26.73
N GLU A 35 9.18 16.20 27.21
CA GLU A 35 8.37 17.21 27.89
C GLU A 35 7.39 17.77 26.86
N GLY A 36 6.17 17.24 26.82
CA GLY A 36 5.17 17.57 25.80
C GLY A 36 3.93 16.66 25.82
N GLU A 37 3.01 16.98 24.91
CA GLU A 37 1.55 16.66 24.79
C GLU A 37 1.08 15.22 25.05
N ASN A 38 1.96 14.26 25.32
CA ASN A 38 1.65 12.86 25.63
C ASN A 38 1.30 12.60 27.11
N LYS A 39 1.06 13.63 27.92
CA LYS A 39 0.70 13.47 29.34
C LYS A 39 -0.80 13.19 29.55
N ASP A 40 -1.65 13.68 28.65
CA ASP A 40 -3.11 13.58 28.77
C ASP A 40 -3.75 12.61 27.75
N GLU A 41 -3.10 12.36 26.61
CA GLU A 41 -3.57 11.44 25.57
C GLU A 41 -2.40 10.64 24.97
N PHE A 42 -2.59 9.33 24.73
CA PHE A 42 -1.57 8.48 24.13
C PHE A 42 -1.53 8.68 22.61
N LEU A 43 -0.54 9.43 22.11
CA LEU A 43 -0.36 9.73 20.69
C LEU A 43 0.90 9.03 20.13
N PRO A 44 0.87 7.71 19.88
CA PRO A 44 2.03 6.91 19.49
C PRO A 44 2.73 7.41 18.21
N PHE A 45 2.02 8.08 17.31
CA PHE A 45 2.60 8.64 16.08
C PHE A 45 3.48 9.89 16.32
N LEU A 46 3.47 10.48 17.51
CA LEU A 46 4.31 11.62 17.89
C LEU A 46 5.68 11.21 18.47
N PHE A 47 5.95 9.91 18.59
CA PHE A 47 7.23 9.43 19.12
C PHE A 47 8.29 9.37 18.01
N ASP A 48 9.52 9.77 18.33
CA ASP A 48 10.65 9.82 17.38
C ASP A 48 11.08 8.43 16.88
N ASN A 49 10.90 7.39 17.70
CA ASN A 49 11.27 6.03 17.33
C ASN A 49 10.07 5.25 16.79
N ARG A 50 10.08 5.00 15.48
CA ARG A 50 9.11 4.14 14.79
C ARG A 50 9.84 3.11 13.95
N GLU A 51 9.46 1.84 14.11
CA GLU A 51 9.95 0.74 13.30
C GLU A 51 8.81 0.24 12.41
N LYS A 52 9.03 0.20 11.09
CA LYS A 52 8.07 -0.39 10.15
C LYS A 52 8.27 -1.91 10.15
N VAL A 53 7.28 -2.65 10.65
CA VAL A 53 7.36 -4.11 10.78
C VAL A 53 6.72 -4.86 9.62
N ASP A 54 5.75 -4.24 8.96
CA ASP A 54 5.08 -4.82 7.80
C ASP A 54 4.53 -3.72 6.91
N SER A 55 4.51 -3.96 5.60
CA SER A 55 3.78 -3.11 4.66
C SER A 55 3.35 -3.90 3.45
N LYS A 56 2.13 -3.62 2.99
CA LYS A 56 1.60 -4.17 1.75
C LYS A 56 0.92 -3.09 0.92
N GLU A 57 1.04 -3.26 -0.39
CA GLU A 57 0.53 -2.37 -1.40
C GLU A 57 -0.33 -3.18 -2.36
N TYR A 58 -1.52 -2.67 -2.65
CA TYR A 58 -2.48 -3.38 -3.49
C TYR A 58 -3.51 -2.43 -4.09
N LEU A 59 -4.05 -2.80 -5.24
CA LEU A 59 -5.29 -2.25 -5.77
C LEU A 59 -6.47 -3.03 -5.19
N GLU A 60 -7.58 -2.36 -4.92
CA GLU A 60 -8.85 -2.98 -4.58
C GLU A 60 -9.93 -2.50 -5.54
N CYS A 61 -10.70 -3.41 -6.13
CA CYS A 61 -11.91 -3.03 -6.85
C CYS A 61 -13.04 -2.74 -5.86
N GLU A 62 -13.63 -1.55 -5.91
CA GLU A 62 -14.70 -1.19 -4.98
C GLU A 62 -16.00 -1.96 -5.25
N ASN A 63 -16.19 -2.46 -6.47
CA ASN A 63 -17.38 -3.19 -6.89
C ASN A 63 -17.38 -4.66 -6.45
N CYS A 64 -16.29 -5.40 -6.71
CA CYS A 64 -16.21 -6.84 -6.41
C CYS A 64 -15.23 -7.19 -5.27
N ARG A 65 -14.54 -6.20 -4.69
CA ARG A 65 -13.55 -6.34 -3.62
C ARG A 65 -12.32 -7.19 -3.97
N ALA A 66 -12.14 -7.52 -5.25
CA ALA A 66 -10.91 -8.15 -5.73
C ALA A 66 -9.70 -7.28 -5.40
N THR A 67 -8.66 -7.90 -4.85
CA THR A 67 -7.41 -7.22 -4.48
C THR A 67 -6.26 -7.70 -5.33
N PHE A 68 -5.50 -6.79 -5.92
CA PHE A 68 -4.36 -7.10 -6.78
C PHE A 68 -3.09 -6.55 -6.14
N PRO A 69 -2.12 -7.39 -5.72
CA PRO A 69 -0.88 -6.92 -5.14
C PRO A 69 -0.10 -6.08 -6.15
N CYS A 70 0.47 -4.97 -5.69
CA CYS A 70 1.28 -4.09 -6.53
C CYS A 70 2.41 -3.49 -5.72
N ASP A 71 3.53 -3.17 -6.36
CA ASP A 71 4.63 -2.42 -5.75
C ASP A 71 4.66 -1.03 -6.40
N PHE A 72 4.33 0.00 -5.65
CA PHE A 72 4.32 1.40 -6.09
C PHE A 72 5.74 1.98 -6.19
N ASN A 73 6.77 1.23 -5.83
CA ASN A 73 8.11 1.73 -5.51
C ASN A 73 9.18 1.42 -6.58
N GLU A 74 8.83 1.41 -7.86
CA GLU A 74 9.81 1.48 -8.97
C GLU A 74 10.01 2.93 -9.41
N ASP A 75 10.90 3.68 -8.75
CA ASP A 75 11.59 4.91 -9.23
C ASP A 75 10.71 6.07 -9.79
N THR A 76 9.39 5.96 -9.74
CA THR A 76 8.45 6.93 -10.29
C THR A 76 7.87 7.77 -9.18
N ARG A 77 7.94 9.10 -9.31
CA ARG A 77 7.24 10.06 -8.45
C ARG A 77 5.72 9.92 -8.64
N GLY A 78 5.14 8.85 -8.12
CA GLY A 78 3.74 8.49 -8.26
C GLY A 78 3.52 7.07 -8.77
N VAL A 79 2.26 6.64 -8.75
CA VAL A 79 1.85 5.31 -9.18
C VAL A 79 1.76 5.28 -10.72
N SER A 80 2.68 4.57 -11.38
CA SER A 80 2.65 4.41 -12.83
C SER A 80 1.47 3.54 -13.29
N MET A 81 0.72 4.00 -14.29
CA MET A 81 -0.40 3.25 -14.90
C MET A 81 0.05 1.87 -15.42
N THR A 82 1.30 1.75 -15.85
CA THR A 82 1.90 0.51 -16.32
C THR A 82 2.09 -0.51 -15.19
N ILE A 83 2.47 -0.04 -13.98
CA ILE A 83 2.58 -0.89 -12.79
C ILE A 83 1.21 -1.44 -12.41
N LEU A 84 0.19 -0.57 -12.41
CA LEU A 84 -1.19 -0.96 -12.10
C LEU A 84 -1.74 -1.98 -13.11
N GLN A 85 -1.45 -1.79 -14.41
CA GLN A 85 -1.83 -2.76 -15.45
C GLN A 85 -1.11 -4.10 -15.31
N LYS A 86 0.18 -4.10 -14.94
CA LYS A 86 0.95 -5.33 -14.67
C LYS A 86 0.40 -6.10 -13.47
N ALA A 87 0.09 -5.41 -12.37
CA ALA A 87 -0.50 -6.02 -11.18
C ALA A 87 -1.80 -6.76 -11.49
N ILE A 88 -2.68 -6.12 -12.26
CA ILE A 88 -3.95 -6.70 -12.71
C ILE A 88 -3.77 -7.91 -13.65
N ARG A 89 -2.77 -7.88 -14.53
CA ARG A 89 -2.50 -8.96 -15.50
C ARG A 89 -1.78 -10.16 -14.90
N SER A 90 -0.85 -9.92 -13.97
CA SER A 90 -0.05 -10.98 -13.34
C SER A 90 -0.91 -11.91 -12.48
N ASP A 91 -1.97 -11.37 -11.87
CA ASP A 91 -2.93 -12.14 -11.07
C ASP A 91 -3.87 -13.02 -11.92
N HIS A 92 -3.91 -12.78 -13.24
CA HIS A 92 -4.77 -13.49 -14.20
C HIS A 92 -3.99 -14.36 -15.21
N THR A 93 -2.66 -14.45 -15.09
CA THR A 93 -1.84 -15.31 -15.96
C THR A 93 -1.58 -16.65 -15.28
N ILE A 94 -2.41 -17.63 -15.63
CA ILE A 94 -2.04 -19.04 -15.57
C ILE A 94 -1.12 -19.23 -16.78
N ASP A 95 0.20 -19.27 -16.52
CA ASP A 95 1.30 -19.47 -17.47
C ASP A 95 1.71 -18.22 -18.32
N PRO A 96 2.86 -17.59 -18.04
CA PRO A 96 3.46 -16.65 -18.97
C PRO A 96 4.14 -17.44 -20.10
N GLU A 97 3.53 -17.47 -21.29
CA GLU A 97 4.23 -17.92 -22.49
C GLU A 97 5.40 -16.96 -22.77
N PHE A 98 6.60 -17.39 -22.43
CA PHE A 98 7.85 -16.78 -22.85
C PHE A 98 8.06 -17.05 -24.34
N TYR A 99 7.65 -16.11 -25.19
CA TYR A 99 8.20 -16.04 -26.55
C TYR A 99 9.50 -15.25 -26.50
N GLY A 100 10.60 -16.00 -26.40
CA GLY A 100 11.97 -15.50 -26.61
C GLY A 100 12.27 -15.20 -28.07
#